data_AF-A0A540X1Z2-F1
#
_entry.id   AF-A0A540X1Z2-F1
#
_cell.length_a   1.000
_cell.length_b   1.000
_cell.length_c   1.000
_cell.angle_alpha   90.00
_cell.angle_beta   90.00
_cell.angle_gamma   90.00
#
_symmetry.space_group_name_H-M   'P 1'
#
loop_
_entity.id
_entity.type
_entity.pdbx_description
1 polymer ?
#
loop_
_entity_poly.entity_id
_entity_poly.type
_entity_poly.pdbx_seq_one_letter_code
_entity_poly.pdbx_strand_id
1 'polypeptide(L)'
;MSSRTKLRSLLVGGVLLLSSTAGSASAPSVSLGGVELRVFDRQKGSIVTVEEASDPYGMNVDALLLVKVQGKYEGDKPLKLKLVVSAPKEESEAGERRAWKVTQTRELHVLAEGGVTVVPFLMPYECSSTVKVVATLSGPGVNGSKKLDTAFPCAE
;
A
#
# COMPACT_ATOMS: atom_id res chain seq x y z
N MET A 1 -43.42 -68.06 -16.30
CA MET A 1 -43.28 -66.59 -16.32
C MET A 1 -44.46 -65.98 -15.59
N SER A 2 -44.27 -65.45 -14.38
CA SER A 2 -45.07 -64.34 -13.85
C SER A 2 -44.41 -63.82 -12.58
N SER A 3 -43.98 -62.56 -12.63
CA SER A 3 -43.09 -61.92 -11.68
C SER A 3 -43.89 -61.33 -10.52
N ARG A 4 -43.41 -61.53 -9.29
CA ARG A 4 -43.87 -60.83 -8.08
C ARG A 4 -43.16 -59.49 -8.02
N THR A 5 -43.89 -58.38 -7.87
CA THR A 5 -43.28 -57.12 -7.43
C THR A 5 -44.16 -56.43 -6.39
N LYS A 6 -43.61 -56.35 -5.17
CA LYS A 6 -44.20 -55.72 -3.98
C LYS A 6 -44.20 -54.20 -4.10
N LEU A 7 -45.29 -53.56 -3.66
CA LEU A 7 -45.34 -52.14 -3.33
C LEU A 7 -44.22 -51.80 -2.34
N ARG A 8 -43.36 -50.84 -2.69
CA ARG A 8 -42.41 -50.21 -1.76
C ARG A 8 -42.87 -48.80 -1.43
N SER A 9 -43.11 -48.64 -0.14
CA SER A 9 -43.31 -47.44 0.67
C SER A 9 -42.64 -46.17 0.13
N LEU A 10 -43.43 -45.12 -0.06
CA LEU A 10 -42.99 -43.73 -0.13
C LEU A 10 -42.61 -43.28 1.29
N LEU A 11 -41.30 -43.21 1.57
CA LEU A 11 -40.79 -42.45 2.71
C LEU A 11 -40.30 -41.10 2.22
N VAL A 12 -41.17 -40.11 2.46
CA VAL A 12 -40.85 -38.68 2.51
C VAL A 12 -39.82 -38.48 3.62
N GLY A 13 -38.65 -37.94 3.30
CA GLY A 13 -37.56 -37.77 4.24
C GLY A 13 -36.70 -36.55 3.90
N GLY A 14 -37.20 -35.39 4.34
CA GLY A 14 -36.47 -34.17 4.69
C GLY A 14 -35.15 -33.86 3.99
N VAL A 15 -35.21 -32.96 3.01
CA VAL A 15 -34.09 -32.13 2.58
C VAL A 15 -33.72 -31.18 3.74
N LEU A 16 -32.67 -31.50 4.49
CA LEU A 16 -31.98 -30.56 5.37
C LEU A 16 -30.75 -30.04 4.63
N LEU A 17 -30.99 -29.10 3.71
CA LEU A 17 -29.96 -28.22 3.19
C LEU A 17 -29.52 -27.33 4.35
N LEU A 18 -28.45 -27.76 5.03
CA LEU A 18 -27.64 -26.91 5.90
C LEU A 18 -27.23 -25.70 5.08
N SER A 19 -27.97 -24.62 5.25
CA SER A 19 -27.66 -23.32 4.70
C SER A 19 -26.44 -22.84 5.48
N SER A 20 -25.26 -23.23 5.01
CA SER A 20 -24.01 -22.57 5.38
C SER A 20 -24.18 -21.13 4.97
N THR A 21 -24.58 -20.28 5.91
CA THR A 21 -24.38 -18.85 5.82
C THR A 21 -22.88 -18.66 5.77
N ALA A 22 -22.34 -18.75 4.56
CA ALA A 22 -21.06 -18.15 4.23
C ALA A 22 -21.26 -16.66 4.51
N GLY A 23 -20.97 -16.28 5.75
CA GLY A 23 -20.87 -14.89 6.15
C GLY A 23 -19.95 -14.26 5.14
N SER A 24 -20.54 -13.49 4.23
CA SER A 24 -19.80 -12.74 3.24
C SER A 24 -18.93 -11.81 4.06
N ALA A 25 -17.65 -12.16 4.20
CA ALA A 25 -16.67 -11.28 4.78
C ALA A 25 -16.67 -10.06 3.87
N SER A 26 -17.38 -9.01 4.30
CA SER A 26 -17.38 -7.73 3.61
C SER A 26 -15.92 -7.36 3.41
N ALA A 27 -15.54 -7.13 2.15
CA ALA A 27 -14.18 -6.72 1.83
C ALA A 27 -13.84 -5.51 2.71
N PRO A 28 -12.59 -5.41 3.24
CA PRO A 28 -12.22 -4.28 4.08
C PRO A 28 -12.53 -2.98 3.35
N SER A 29 -13.27 -2.09 4.01
CA SER A 29 -13.70 -0.81 3.42
C SER A 29 -12.54 0.15 3.16
N VAL A 30 -11.31 -0.26 3.48
CA VAL A 30 -10.08 0.53 3.39
C VAL A 30 -8.98 -0.29 2.73
N SER A 31 -8.27 0.31 1.78
CA SER A 31 -7.12 -0.31 1.12
C SER A 31 -6.05 0.71 0.70
N LEU A 32 -4.87 0.22 0.31
CA LEU A 32 -3.84 1.06 -0.30
C LEU A 32 -4.05 1.15 -1.81
N GLY A 33 -4.28 2.36 -2.31
CA GLY A 33 -4.44 2.66 -3.74
C GLY A 33 -3.11 2.71 -4.51
N GLY A 34 -2.03 3.17 -3.87
CA GLY A 34 -0.71 3.26 -4.50
C GLY A 34 0.26 4.16 -3.74
N VAL A 35 1.49 4.24 -4.24
CA VAL A 35 2.53 5.16 -3.76
C VAL A 35 3.08 5.90 -4.97
N GLU A 36 3.23 7.21 -4.84
CA GLU A 36 3.74 8.09 -5.89
C GLU A 36 4.94 8.87 -5.37
N LEU A 37 6.00 8.96 -6.18
CA LEU A 37 7.18 9.77 -5.89
C LEU A 37 7.04 11.15 -6.52
N ARG A 38 7.25 12.17 -5.70
CA ARG A 38 7.46 13.56 -6.07
C ARG A 38 8.71 14.08 -5.38
N VAL A 39 9.15 15.26 -5.76
CA VAL A 39 10.21 15.97 -5.05
C VAL A 39 9.73 17.37 -4.68
N PHE A 40 10.14 17.82 -3.51
CA PHE A 40 10.01 19.21 -3.12
C PHE A 40 11.27 19.95 -3.57
N ASP A 41 11.17 20.71 -4.65
CA ASP A 41 12.24 21.56 -5.17
C ASP A 41 12.30 22.81 -4.29
N ARG A 42 13.36 22.91 -3.47
CA ARG A 42 13.55 24.01 -2.52
C ARG A 42 13.87 25.34 -3.22
N GLN A 43 14.44 25.30 -4.42
CA GLN A 43 14.76 26.52 -5.17
C GLN A 43 13.48 27.15 -5.75
N LYS A 44 12.57 26.30 -6.25
CA LYS A 44 11.26 26.75 -6.76
C LYS A 44 10.21 26.91 -5.65
N GLY A 45 10.42 26.29 -4.49
CA GLY A 45 9.45 26.23 -3.41
C GLY A 45 8.19 25.43 -3.78
N SER A 46 8.34 24.43 -4.66
CA SER A 46 7.21 23.71 -5.28
C SER A 46 7.41 22.20 -5.28
N ILE A 47 6.29 21.46 -5.25
CA ILE A 47 6.29 20.01 -5.43
C ILE A 47 6.16 19.71 -6.93
N VAL A 48 7.12 18.94 -7.47
CA VAL A 48 7.23 18.61 -8.90
C VAL A 48 7.51 17.12 -9.08
N THR A 49 7.45 16.60 -10.32
CA THR A 49 8.04 15.28 -10.60
C THR A 49 9.57 15.32 -10.49
N VAL A 50 10.21 14.16 -10.43
CA VAL A 50 11.68 14.08 -10.38
C VAL A 50 12.30 14.71 -11.62
N GLU A 51 11.68 14.52 -12.79
CA GLU A 51 12.16 15.00 -14.09
C GLU A 51 12.00 16.52 -14.26
N GLU A 52 11.07 17.14 -13.53
CA GLU A 52 10.78 18.58 -13.58
C GLU A 52 11.64 19.39 -12.59
N ALA A 53 12.31 18.71 -11.66
CA ALA A 53 13.18 19.36 -10.68
C ALA A 53 14.39 20.00 -11.38
N SER A 54 14.76 21.21 -10.95
CA SER A 54 15.90 21.91 -11.55
C SER A 54 17.23 21.19 -11.31
N ASP A 55 17.33 20.48 -10.18
CA ASP A 55 18.49 19.69 -9.77
C ASP A 55 17.99 18.46 -8.98
N PRO A 56 17.72 17.33 -9.66
CA PRO A 56 17.18 16.13 -9.02
C PRO A 56 18.24 15.33 -8.24
N TYR A 57 19.43 15.88 -7.98
CA TYR A 57 20.57 15.15 -7.43
C TYR A 57 20.78 15.35 -5.92
N GLY A 58 19.74 15.77 -5.20
CA GLY A 58 19.68 15.73 -3.73
C GLY A 58 20.18 16.96 -2.98
N MET A 59 20.85 17.92 -3.63
CA MET A 59 21.30 19.14 -2.93
C MET A 59 20.15 20.10 -2.61
N ASN A 60 19.17 20.22 -3.51
CA ASN A 60 18.09 21.20 -3.41
C ASN A 60 16.69 20.57 -3.45
N VAL A 61 16.62 19.25 -3.26
CA VAL A 61 15.37 18.50 -3.32
C VAL A 61 15.20 17.63 -2.09
N ASP A 62 13.97 17.54 -1.59
CA ASP A 62 13.56 16.51 -0.65
C ASP A 62 12.66 15.50 -1.37
N ALA A 63 12.79 14.22 -1.03
CA ALA A 63 11.89 13.20 -1.56
C ALA A 63 10.53 13.30 -0.83
N LEU A 64 9.45 13.31 -1.61
CA LEU A 64 8.08 13.33 -1.13
C LEU A 64 7.33 12.10 -1.66
N LEU A 65 7.07 11.14 -0.79
CA LEU A 65 6.26 9.97 -1.12
C LEU A 65 4.80 10.19 -0.70
N LEU A 66 3.91 10.12 -1.68
CA LEU A 66 2.48 10.30 -1.51
C LEU A 66 1.81 8.93 -1.49
N VAL A 67 1.37 8.48 -0.33
CA VAL A 67 0.67 7.20 -0.17
C VAL A 67 -0.83 7.43 -0.26
N LYS A 68 -1.48 6.78 -1.22
CA LYS A 68 -2.93 6.86 -1.45
C LYS A 68 -3.62 5.77 -0.64
N VAL A 69 -4.49 6.15 0.28
CA VAL A 69 -5.38 5.26 1.05
C VAL A 69 -6.80 5.45 0.53
N GLN A 70 -7.44 4.37 0.10
CA GLN A 70 -8.77 4.37 -0.49
C GLN A 70 -9.80 3.88 0.51
N GLY A 71 -10.97 4.53 0.52
CA GLY A 71 -12.14 4.07 1.26
C GLY A 71 -12.42 4.85 2.55
N LYS A 72 -13.41 4.37 3.32
CA LYS A 72 -13.91 5.05 4.53
C LYS A 72 -13.44 4.34 5.79
N TYR A 73 -12.98 5.13 6.76
CA TYR A 73 -12.62 4.66 8.10
C TYR A 73 -13.04 5.67 9.16
N GLU A 74 -13.86 5.20 10.09
CA GLU A 74 -14.21 5.86 11.34
C GLU A 74 -14.23 4.74 12.39
N GLY A 75 -13.16 4.62 13.17
CA GLY A 75 -13.02 3.56 14.17
C GLY A 75 -12.35 4.06 15.43
N ASP A 76 -12.66 3.43 16.56
CA ASP A 76 -12.16 3.84 17.88
C ASP A 76 -10.64 3.71 18.03
N LYS A 77 -9.98 2.92 17.17
CA LYS A 77 -8.52 2.73 17.16
C LYS A 77 -7.95 3.24 15.84
N PRO A 78 -6.83 3.97 15.82
CA PRO A 78 -6.26 4.42 14.57
C PRO A 78 -5.73 3.26 13.71
N LEU A 79 -5.82 3.43 12.38
CA LEU A 79 -5.02 2.63 11.46
C LEU A 79 -3.56 3.10 11.51
N LYS A 80 -2.61 2.19 11.29
CA LYS A 80 -1.19 2.49 11.21
C LYS A 80 -0.73 2.38 9.77
N LEU A 81 -0.23 3.48 9.23
CA LEU A 81 0.41 3.52 7.93
C LEU A 81 1.93 3.65 8.12
N LYS A 82 2.65 2.56 7.82
CA LYS A 82 4.10 2.49 7.88
C LYS A 82 4.68 2.60 6.47
N LEU A 83 5.64 3.49 6.28
CA LEU A 83 6.44 3.61 5.08
C LEU A 83 7.87 3.20 5.37
N VAL A 84 8.42 2.28 4.57
CA VAL A 84 9.82 1.89 4.59
C VAL A 84 10.41 2.22 3.23
N VAL A 85 11.52 2.94 3.22
CA VAL A 85 12.24 3.30 2.00
C VAL A 85 13.69 2.88 2.19
N SER A 86 14.26 2.19 1.21
CA SER A 86 15.62 1.67 1.33
C SER A 86 16.30 1.54 -0.01
N ALA A 87 17.62 1.69 -0.01
CA ALA A 87 18.48 1.35 -1.12
C ALA A 87 19.57 0.36 -0.67
N PRO A 88 20.00 -0.56 -1.56
CA PRO A 88 21.15 -1.41 -1.29
C PRO A 88 22.45 -0.60 -1.37
N LYS A 89 23.56 -1.22 -0.97
CA LYS A 89 24.90 -0.71 -1.30
C LYS A 89 25.06 -0.76 -2.82
N GLU A 90 25.62 0.30 -3.41
CA GLU A 90 25.92 0.37 -4.84
C GLU A 90 27.32 0.96 -5.07
N GLU A 91 27.94 0.52 -6.15
CA GLU A 91 29.23 1.05 -6.64
C GLU A 91 28.97 1.82 -7.93
N SER A 92 29.61 2.97 -8.10
CA SER A 92 29.48 3.81 -9.30
C SER A 92 30.79 4.49 -9.67
N GLU A 93 30.85 5.17 -10.80
CA GLU A 93 32.03 5.94 -11.23
C GLU A 93 32.40 7.05 -10.23
N ALA A 94 31.40 7.63 -9.56
CA ALA A 94 31.56 8.62 -8.51
C ALA A 94 31.97 8.02 -7.15
N GLY A 95 32.10 6.69 -7.04
CA GLY A 95 32.49 5.95 -5.85
C GLY A 95 31.39 5.10 -5.23
N GLU A 96 31.71 4.54 -4.05
CA GLU A 96 30.82 3.66 -3.27
C GLU A 96 29.72 4.47 -2.58
N ARG A 97 28.46 4.03 -2.74
CA ARG A 97 27.32 4.52 -1.95
C ARG A 97 26.84 3.42 -1.00
N ARG A 98 26.70 3.78 0.27
CA ARG A 98 26.31 2.85 1.33
C ARG A 98 24.83 2.49 1.22
N ALA A 99 24.50 1.27 1.66
CA ALA A 99 23.11 0.89 1.87
C ALA A 99 22.46 1.80 2.93
N TRP A 100 21.20 2.18 2.71
CA TRP A 100 20.45 3.02 3.63
C TRP A 100 18.99 2.59 3.74
N LYS A 101 18.36 2.98 4.85
CA LYS A 101 16.96 2.66 5.15
C LYS A 101 16.35 3.72 6.06
N VAL A 102 15.19 4.23 5.64
CA VAL A 102 14.35 5.13 6.43
C VAL A 102 13.02 4.45 6.70
N THR A 103 12.46 4.67 7.90
CA THR A 103 11.14 4.18 8.28
C THR A 103 10.36 5.29 8.95
N GLN A 104 9.14 5.52 8.47
CA GLN A 104 8.21 6.48 9.06
C GLN A 104 6.86 5.80 9.31
N THR A 105 6.16 6.22 10.36
CA THR A 105 4.82 5.70 10.69
C THR A 105 3.87 6.87 10.92
N ARG A 106 2.65 6.75 10.43
CA ARG A 106 1.53 7.67 10.66
C ARG A 106 0.35 6.91 11.25
N GLU A 107 -0.36 7.55 12.15
CA GLU A 107 -1.63 7.06 12.67
C GLU A 107 -2.77 7.79 11.94
N LEU A 108 -3.73 7.03 11.43
CA LEU A 108 -4.87 7.53 10.66
C LEU A 108 -6.14 7.26 11.49
N HIS A 109 -6.68 8.31 12.08
CA HIS A 109 -7.88 8.22 12.94
C HIS A 109 -9.17 8.26 12.12
N VAL A 110 -9.17 9.03 11.03
CA VAL A 110 -10.32 9.20 10.13
C VAL A 110 -9.80 9.24 8.70
N LEU A 111 -10.53 8.63 7.77
CA LEU A 111 -10.30 8.77 6.34
C LEU A 111 -11.46 9.52 5.69
N ALA A 112 -11.17 10.31 4.66
CA ALA A 112 -12.18 11.08 3.94
C ALA A 112 -13.31 10.18 3.40
N GLU A 113 -14.56 10.66 3.48
CA GLU A 113 -15.72 9.88 3.04
C GLU A 113 -15.66 9.56 1.53
N GLY A 114 -15.69 8.27 1.18
CA GLY A 114 -15.81 7.79 -0.21
C GLY A 114 -14.63 8.08 -1.14
N GLY A 115 -13.55 8.69 -0.63
CA GLY A 115 -12.47 9.25 -1.45
C GLY A 115 -11.10 8.58 -1.30
N VAL A 116 -10.11 9.22 -1.91
CA VAL A 116 -8.69 8.91 -1.76
C VAL A 116 -8.10 9.87 -0.75
N THR A 117 -7.62 9.35 0.38
CA THR A 117 -6.80 10.12 1.33
C THR A 117 -5.33 10.01 0.91
N VAL A 118 -4.67 11.16 0.69
CA VAL A 118 -3.24 11.21 0.35
C VAL A 118 -2.46 11.53 1.61
N VAL A 119 -1.57 10.61 2.01
CA VAL A 119 -0.71 10.78 3.18
C VAL A 119 0.72 11.07 2.73
N PRO A 120 1.25 12.28 2.99
CA PRO A 120 2.60 12.65 2.57
C PRO A 120 3.66 12.15 3.56
N PHE A 121 4.79 11.69 3.00
CA PHE A 121 6.00 11.33 3.72
C PHE A 121 7.17 12.10 3.12
N LEU A 122 7.64 13.11 3.84
CA LEU A 122 8.82 13.88 3.49
C LEU A 122 10.07 13.18 4.07
N MET A 123 11.12 13.05 3.29
CA MET A 123 12.37 12.45 3.73
C MET A 123 13.58 13.05 3.01
N PRO A 124 14.78 12.96 3.62
CA PRO A 124 16.01 13.35 2.96
C PRO A 124 16.17 12.61 1.63
N TYR A 125 16.67 13.32 0.63
CA TYR A 125 16.97 12.74 -0.67
C TYR A 125 18.38 12.13 -0.65
N GLU A 126 18.45 10.80 -0.49
CA GLU A 126 19.69 10.04 -0.60
C GLU A 126 19.73 9.34 -1.96
N CYS A 127 20.57 9.84 -2.87
CA CYS A 127 20.59 9.35 -4.25
C CYS A 127 20.96 7.85 -4.29
N SER A 128 20.29 7.11 -5.17
CA SER A 128 20.59 5.72 -5.50
C SER A 128 19.87 5.33 -6.78
N SER A 129 20.53 4.51 -7.60
CA SER A 129 19.97 3.91 -8.80
C SER A 129 18.77 2.99 -8.53
N THR A 130 18.67 2.43 -7.31
CA THR A 130 17.63 1.48 -6.94
C THR A 130 17.08 1.76 -5.55
N VAL A 131 15.87 2.32 -5.50
CA VAL A 131 15.15 2.61 -4.26
C VAL A 131 13.89 1.75 -4.18
N LYS A 132 13.75 1.03 -3.07
CA LYS A 132 12.57 0.23 -2.76
C LYS A 132 11.72 0.93 -1.71
N VAL A 133 10.47 1.17 -2.05
CA VAL A 133 9.46 1.76 -1.16
C VAL A 133 8.42 0.69 -0.83
N VAL A 134 8.12 0.53 0.46
CA VAL A 134 7.08 -0.37 0.96
C VAL A 134 6.17 0.40 1.90
N ALA A 135 4.93 0.58 1.50
CA ALA A 135 3.86 1.09 2.35
C ALA A 135 3.06 -0.09 2.92
N THR A 136 2.84 -0.10 4.23
CA THR A 136 2.03 -1.10 4.94
C THR A 136 0.94 -0.39 5.73
N LEU A 137 -0.32 -0.75 5.48
CA LEU A 137 -1.46 -0.28 6.24
C LEU A 137 -1.96 -1.43 7.12
N SER A 138 -2.05 -1.20 8.42
CA SER A 138 -2.53 -2.18 9.38
C SER A 138 -3.49 -1.58 10.40
N GLY A 139 -4.42 -2.38 10.90
CA GLY A 139 -5.39 -1.95 11.91
C GLY A 139 -6.54 -2.95 12.05
N PRO A 140 -7.59 -2.61 12.82
CA PRO A 140 -8.76 -3.47 12.98
C PRO A 140 -9.38 -3.81 11.62
N GLY A 141 -9.37 -5.10 11.25
CA GLY A 141 -9.92 -5.58 9.98
C GLY A 141 -9.17 -5.14 8.71
N VAL A 142 -8.02 -4.47 8.84
CA VAL A 142 -7.24 -3.94 7.70
C VAL A 142 -5.81 -4.44 7.79
N ASN A 143 -5.34 -5.10 6.73
CA ASN A 143 -3.92 -5.42 6.55
C ASN A 143 -3.62 -5.43 5.05
N GLY A 144 -2.72 -4.55 4.61
CA GLY A 144 -2.35 -4.44 3.21
C GLY A 144 -0.97 -3.84 3.03
N SER A 145 -0.33 -4.16 1.90
CA SER A 145 0.94 -3.55 1.52
C SER A 145 0.98 -3.19 0.04
N LYS A 146 1.72 -2.12 -0.28
CA LYS A 146 2.05 -1.70 -1.64
C LYS A 146 3.53 -1.42 -1.74
N LYS A 147 4.09 -1.75 -2.90
CA LYS A 147 5.49 -1.53 -3.22
C LYS A 147 5.58 -0.55 -4.39
N LEU A 148 6.64 0.24 -4.36
CA LEU A 148 7.08 1.06 -5.48
C LEU A 148 8.59 0.85 -5.59
N ASP A 149 9.03 0.30 -6.70
CA ASP A 149 10.44 0.28 -7.07
C ASP A 149 10.69 1.54 -7.92
N THR A 150 11.69 2.33 -7.55
CA THR A 150 12.00 3.62 -8.17
C THR A 150 13.50 3.90 -8.07
N ALA A 151 13.93 5.11 -8.43
CA ALA A 151 15.31 5.56 -8.33
C ALA A 151 15.32 7.00 -7.82
N PHE A 152 16.36 7.34 -7.07
CA PHE A 152 16.67 8.72 -6.69
C PHE A 152 17.93 9.11 -7.49
N PRO A 153 17.79 9.72 -8.68
CA PRO A 153 18.91 10.09 -9.55
C PRO A 153 20.11 10.70 -8.81
N CYS A 154 21.29 10.20 -9.15
CA CYS A 154 22.57 10.75 -8.70
C CYS A 154 23.17 11.64 -9.80
N ALA A 155 23.90 12.68 -9.40
CA ALA A 155 24.84 13.34 -10.31
C ALA A 155 26.03 12.39 -10.49
N GLU A 156 26.39 12.10 -11.74
CA GLU A 156 27.60 11.36 -12.10
C GLU A 156 28.75 12.33 -12.39
#